data_AF-S4RJP0-F1
#
_entry.id   AF-S4RJP0-F1
#
_cell.length_a   1.000
_cell.length_b   1.000
_cell.length_c   1.000
_cell.angle_alpha   90.00
_cell.angle_beta   90.00
_cell.angle_gamma   90.00
#
_symmetry.space_group_name_H-M   'P 1'
#
loop_
_entity.id
_entity.type
_entity.pdbx_description
1 polymer ?
#
loop_
_entity_poly.entity_id
_entity_poly.type
_entity_poly.pdbx_seq_one_letter_code
_entity_poly.pdbx_strand_id
1 'polypeptide(L)'
;NVGLGLNIAVVNGATGAVIHTEVFDTFEGDITELINLLKIVTDGSLLLIASFDEPASKLNAEARNLFAAMGSRFIKNVAYRDTWVFVGTKGNANSSLFEAHTKNNQETNKYQGWPERVEIDGCIPLRKSGGA
;
A
#
# COMPACT_ATOMS: atom_id res chain seq x y z
N ASN A 1 -8.44 6.69 12.79
CA ASN A 1 -8.07 5.25 12.70
C ASN A 1 -6.74 5.09 11.96
N VAL A 2 -5.72 5.89 12.29
CA VAL A 2 -4.41 5.90 11.62
C VAL A 2 -3.34 5.60 12.66
N GLY A 3 -2.30 4.85 12.29
CA GLY A 3 -1.21 4.46 13.18
C GLY A 3 0.06 4.05 12.44
N LEU A 4 1.10 3.73 13.21
CA LEU A 4 2.43 3.38 12.70
C LEU A 4 2.34 2.21 11.69
N GLY A 5 3.14 2.28 10.63
CA GLY A 5 3.26 1.25 9.61
C GLY A 5 2.42 1.52 8.38
N LEU A 6 1.70 0.51 7.89
CA LEU A 6 0.85 0.61 6.70
C LEU A 6 -0.62 0.77 7.08
N ASN A 7 -1.21 1.86 6.64
CA ASN A 7 -2.63 2.15 6.79
C ASN A 7 -3.32 1.75 5.48
N ILE A 8 -4.24 0.80 5.54
CA ILE A 8 -4.85 0.19 4.35
C ILE A 8 -6.37 0.36 4.38
N ALA A 9 -6.93 0.86 3.29
CA ALA A 9 -8.36 0.81 3.01
C ALA A 9 -8.62 -0.13 1.82
N VAL A 10 -9.50 -1.11 2.03
CA VAL A 10 -9.98 -2.03 0.98
C VAL A 10 -11.31 -1.51 0.47
N VAL A 11 -11.41 -1.31 -0.84
CA VAL A 11 -12.58 -0.75 -1.50
C VAL A 11 -13.06 -1.69 -2.60
N ASN A 12 -14.38 -1.89 -2.69
CA ASN A 12 -14.98 -2.64 -3.78
C ASN A 12 -14.77 -1.90 -5.11
N GLY A 13 -14.03 -2.48 -6.06
CA GLY A 13 -13.70 -1.81 -7.32
C GLY A 13 -14.86 -1.61 -8.30
N ALA A 14 -16.03 -2.20 -8.05
CA ALA A 14 -17.23 -2.00 -8.87
C ALA A 14 -18.17 -0.94 -8.28
N THR A 15 -18.32 -0.90 -6.95
CA THR A 15 -19.27 -0.01 -6.27
C THR A 15 -18.63 1.21 -5.62
N GLY A 16 -17.31 1.19 -5.38
CA GLY A 16 -16.61 2.22 -4.61
C GLY A 16 -16.87 2.14 -3.10
N ALA A 17 -17.60 1.13 -2.61
CA ALA A 17 -17.88 0.98 -1.19
C ALA A 17 -16.62 0.52 -0.42
N VAL A 18 -16.36 1.14 0.73
CA VAL A 18 -15.31 0.70 1.65
C VAL A 18 -15.73 -0.63 2.28
N ILE A 19 -14.87 -1.64 2.15
CA ILE A 19 -15.07 -3.00 2.68
C ILE A 19 -14.40 -3.12 4.05
N HIS A 20 -13.18 -2.60 4.18
CA HIS A 20 -12.34 -2.77 5.36
C HIS A 20 -11.34 -1.62 5.50
N THR A 21 -10.97 -1.29 6.73
CA THR A 21 -9.86 -0.37 7.02
C THR A 21 -9.07 -0.87 8.20
N GLU A 22 -7.75 -0.93 8.09
CA GLU A 22 -6.89 -1.45 9.13
C GLU A 22 -5.49 -0.82 9.08
N VAL A 23 -4.82 -0.85 10.23
CA VAL A 23 -3.44 -0.39 10.40
C VAL A 23 -2.59 -1.60 10.73
N PHE A 24 -1.51 -1.79 9.97
CA PHE A 24 -0.54 -2.84 10.21
C PHE A 24 0.78 -2.23 10.65
N ASP A 25 1.14 -2.44 11.91
CA ASP A 25 2.45 -2.05 12.42
C ASP A 25 3.54 -2.88 11.72
N THR A 26 4.25 -2.25 10.80
CA THR A 26 5.34 -2.86 10.03
C THR A 26 6.72 -2.63 10.66
N PHE A 27 6.78 -2.10 11.88
CA PHE A 27 8.02 -1.92 12.63
C PHE A 27 8.20 -3.00 13.69
N GLU A 28 7.21 -3.18 14.55
CA GLU A 28 7.22 -4.16 15.65
C GLU A 28 6.14 -5.23 15.54
N GLY A 29 5.08 -4.97 14.77
CA GLY A 29 3.91 -5.86 14.65
C GLY A 29 4.15 -7.19 13.93
N ASP A 30 3.10 -8.02 13.93
CA ASP A 30 3.09 -9.30 13.24
C ASP A 30 2.72 -9.13 11.75
N ILE A 31 3.70 -9.37 10.88
CA ILE A 31 3.51 -9.29 9.43
C ILE A 31 2.49 -10.29 8.88
N THR A 32 2.20 -11.38 9.60
CA THR A 32 1.25 -12.40 9.13
C THR A 32 -0.17 -11.86 9.01
N GLU A 33 -0.57 -10.89 9.84
CA GLU A 33 -1.89 -10.25 9.78
C GLU A 33 -2.07 -9.50 8.46
N LEU A 34 -1.07 -8.71 8.06
CA LEU A 34 -1.04 -8.03 6.77
C LEU A 34 -1.12 -9.03 5.62
N ILE A 35 -0.27 -10.06 5.64
CA ILE A 35 -0.24 -11.08 4.58
C ILE A 35 -1.60 -11.78 4.45
N ASN A 36 -2.24 -12.10 5.56
CA ASN A 36 -3.56 -12.73 5.58
C ASN A 36 -4.60 -11.81 4.94
N LEU A 37 -4.65 -10.52 5.30
CA LEU A 37 -5.53 -9.55 4.63
C LEU A 37 -5.29 -9.56 3.12
N LEU A 38 -4.05 -9.38 2.68
CA LEU A 38 -3.71 -9.30 1.25
C LEU A 38 -4.08 -10.57 0.47
N LYS A 39 -4.10 -11.74 1.12
CA LYS A 39 -4.51 -13.01 0.51
C LYS A 39 -6.03 -13.15 0.41
N ILE A 40 -6.79 -12.74 1.43
CA ILE A 40 -8.24 -12.95 1.49
C ILE A 40 -9.05 -11.89 0.75
N VAL A 41 -8.46 -10.72 0.47
CA VAL A 41 -9.12 -9.67 -0.33
C VAL A 41 -9.54 -10.23 -1.68
N THR A 42 -10.79 -9.98 -2.06
CA THR A 42 -11.39 -10.45 -3.31
C THR A 42 -10.77 -9.77 -4.53
N ASP A 43 -10.55 -10.54 -5.59
CA ASP A 43 -10.10 -10.02 -6.89
C ASP A 43 -10.98 -8.88 -7.39
N GLY A 44 -10.34 -7.85 -7.95
CA GLY A 44 -11.01 -6.62 -8.37
C GLY A 44 -11.23 -5.58 -7.25
N SER A 45 -10.93 -5.90 -5.99
CA SER A 45 -10.89 -4.88 -4.93
C SER A 45 -9.69 -3.96 -5.11
N LEU A 46 -9.87 -2.69 -4.76
CA LEU A 46 -8.81 -1.69 -4.67
C LEU A 46 -8.24 -1.71 -3.25
N LEU A 47 -6.92 -1.62 -3.13
CA LEU A 47 -6.22 -1.42 -1.87
C LEU A 47 -5.53 -0.06 -1.92
N LEU A 48 -6.01 0.88 -1.10
CA LEU A 48 -5.42 2.20 -0.93
C LEU A 48 -4.52 2.14 0.31
N ILE A 49 -3.24 2.46 0.15
CA ILE A 49 -2.21 2.26 1.16
C ILE A 49 -1.46 3.56 1.39
N ALA A 50 -1.26 3.91 2.66
CA ALA A 50 -0.42 5.01 3.08
C ALA A 50 0.49 4.59 4.24
N SER A 51 1.79 4.84 4.09
CA SER A 51 2.77 4.67 5.17
C SER A 51 2.61 5.75 6.24
N PHE A 52 2.82 5.39 7.51
CA PHE A 52 3.02 6.35 8.59
C PHE A 52 4.20 5.91 9.46
N ASP A 53 5.14 6.83 9.69
CA ASP A 53 6.41 6.62 10.39
C ASP A 53 7.36 5.61 9.71
N GLU A 54 7.07 4.31 9.76
CA GLU A 54 8.01 3.25 9.36
C GLU A 54 7.27 2.08 8.64
N PRO A 55 7.32 2.01 7.30
CA PRO A 55 6.53 1.03 6.55
C PRO A 55 7.21 -0.33 6.30
N ALA A 56 8.47 -0.55 6.68
CA ALA A 56 9.31 -1.53 5.99
C ALA A 56 9.97 -2.61 6.85
N SER A 57 10.24 -2.39 8.14
CA SER A 57 11.15 -3.26 8.91
C SER A 57 10.70 -4.71 9.00
N LYS A 58 9.39 -4.96 9.02
CA LYS A 58 8.79 -6.30 9.05
C LYS A 58 8.37 -6.81 7.68
N LEU A 59 8.44 -6.01 6.62
CA LEU A 59 8.03 -6.43 5.26
C LEU A 59 8.97 -7.52 4.72
N ASN A 60 8.48 -8.76 4.72
CA ASN A 60 9.18 -9.91 4.17
C ASN A 60 8.95 -10.08 2.65
N ALA A 61 9.61 -11.07 2.04
CA ALA A 61 9.51 -11.34 0.61
C ALA A 61 8.07 -11.65 0.15
N GLU A 62 7.28 -12.34 0.98
CA GLU A 62 5.91 -12.69 0.66
C GLU A 62 5.01 -11.45 0.58
N ALA A 63 5.03 -10.60 1.60
CA ALA A 63 4.25 -9.36 1.60
C ALA A 63 4.62 -8.46 0.40
N ARG A 64 5.92 -8.33 0.12
CA ARG A 64 6.42 -7.56 -1.03
C ARG A 64 5.96 -8.14 -2.37
N ASN A 65 5.95 -9.47 -2.51
CA ASN A 65 5.47 -10.13 -3.72
C ASN A 65 3.96 -9.94 -3.93
N LEU A 66 3.17 -9.94 -2.85
CA LEU A 66 1.73 -9.67 -2.93
C LEU A 66 1.45 -8.24 -3.44
N PHE A 67 2.14 -7.24 -2.89
CA PHE A 67 2.05 -5.86 -3.39
C PHE A 67 2.55 -5.70 -4.83
N ALA A 68 3.65 -6.36 -5.19
CA ALA A 68 4.14 -6.36 -6.57
C ALA A 68 3.11 -6.98 -7.54
N ALA A 69 2.44 -8.07 -7.14
CA ALA A 69 1.37 -8.69 -7.91
C ALA A 69 0.11 -7.80 -8.06
N MET A 70 -0.04 -6.78 -7.20
CA MET A 70 -1.08 -5.75 -7.31
C MET A 70 -0.62 -4.52 -8.10
N GLY A 71 0.62 -4.53 -8.62
CA GLY A 71 1.15 -3.52 -9.53
C GLY A 71 2.13 -2.53 -8.90
N SER A 72 2.55 -2.72 -7.65
CA SER A 72 3.57 -1.85 -7.05
C SER A 72 4.93 -2.05 -7.71
N ARG A 73 5.56 -0.92 -8.07
CA ARG A 73 6.91 -0.84 -8.62
C ARG A 73 7.94 -0.52 -7.55
N PHE A 74 7.55 0.21 -6.49
CA PHE A 74 8.46 0.63 -5.44
C PHE A 74 8.59 -0.38 -4.29
N ILE A 75 7.59 -1.23 -4.03
CA ILE A 75 7.54 -2.07 -2.82
C ILE A 75 8.75 -2.99 -2.64
N LYS A 76 9.45 -3.38 -3.72
CA LYS A 76 10.70 -4.16 -3.60
C LYS A 76 11.82 -3.38 -2.91
N ASN A 77 11.79 -2.05 -3.01
CA ASN A 77 12.83 -1.15 -2.53
C ASN A 77 12.38 -0.27 -1.36
N VAL A 78 11.09 -0.25 -0.99
CA VAL A 78 10.60 0.46 0.20
C VAL A 78 11.37 -0.03 1.43
N ALA A 79 12.04 0.91 2.08
CA ALA A 79 12.98 0.70 3.17
C ALA A 79 12.61 1.54 4.41
N TYR A 80 13.45 1.44 5.44
CA TYR A 80 13.23 2.03 6.76
C TYR A 80 12.88 3.53 6.68
N ARG A 81 11.67 3.88 7.14
CA ARG A 81 11.11 5.25 7.15
C ARG A 81 11.01 5.93 5.80
N ASP A 82 11.06 5.18 4.70
CA ASP A 82 10.60 5.71 3.44
C ASP A 82 9.12 6.13 3.56
N THR A 83 8.71 7.15 2.83
CA THR A 83 7.29 7.48 2.69
C THR A 83 6.77 6.86 1.40
N TRP A 84 5.64 6.18 1.48
CA TRP A 84 5.06 5.45 0.36
C TRP A 84 3.53 5.51 0.39
N VAL A 85 2.95 5.81 -0.77
CA VAL A 85 1.52 5.71 -1.03
C VAL A 85 1.30 4.89 -2.29
N PHE A 86 0.27 4.06 -2.28
CA PHE A 86 0.01 3.12 -3.36
C PHE A 86 -1.47 2.81 -3.46
N VAL A 87 -1.98 2.73 -4.69
CA VAL A 87 -3.28 2.12 -4.97
C VAL A 87 -3.09 0.94 -5.92
N GLY A 88 -3.35 -0.25 -5.40
CA GLY A 88 -3.28 -1.50 -6.16
C GLY A 88 -4.64 -2.12 -6.40
N THR A 89 -4.76 -2.95 -7.43
CA THR A 89 -5.95 -3.79 -7.63
C THR A 89 -5.59 -5.25 -7.42
N LYS A 90 -6.32 -5.93 -6.55
CA LYS A 90 -6.18 -7.37 -6.36
C LYS A 90 -6.45 -8.12 -7.67
N GLY A 91 -5.53 -9.00 -8.06
CA GLY A 91 -5.63 -9.81 -9.28
C GLY A 91 -5.28 -9.05 -10.57
N ASN A 92 -4.75 -7.82 -10.51
CA ASN A 92 -4.34 -7.09 -11.71
C ASN A 92 -3.06 -6.27 -11.50
N ALA A 93 -1.91 -6.86 -11.85
CA ALA A 93 -0.59 -6.22 -11.79
C ALA A 93 -0.42 -5.03 -12.74
N ASN A 94 -1.24 -4.93 -13.80
CA ASN A 94 -1.15 -3.85 -14.79
C ASN A 94 -2.02 -2.64 -14.44
N SER A 95 -2.72 -2.65 -13.30
CA SER A 95 -3.70 -1.63 -12.93
C SER A 95 -3.12 -0.40 -12.23
N SER A 96 -1.95 -0.51 -11.58
CA SER A 96 -1.46 0.60 -10.76
C SER A 96 -0.81 1.69 -11.61
N LEU A 97 -1.48 2.84 -11.65
CA LEU A 97 -0.94 4.13 -12.09
C LEU A 97 -0.67 5.07 -10.91
N PHE A 98 -1.01 4.64 -9.69
CA PHE A 98 -1.12 5.48 -8.51
C PHE A 98 -0.14 5.01 -7.46
N GLU A 99 1.09 5.47 -7.56
CA GLU A 99 2.15 5.12 -6.62
C GLU A 99 3.16 6.26 -6.51
N ALA A 100 3.49 6.66 -5.29
CA ALA A 100 4.55 7.61 -5.02
C ALA A 100 5.39 7.14 -3.83
N HIS A 101 6.69 7.42 -3.90
CA HIS A 101 7.69 7.00 -2.94
C HIS A 101 8.70 8.12 -2.75
N THR A 102 9.14 8.35 -1.51
CA THR A 102 10.33 9.16 -1.22
C THR A 102 11.19 8.39 -0.26
N LYS A 103 12.47 8.24 -0.64
CA LYS A 103 13.46 7.50 0.14
C LYS A 103 13.89 8.32 1.34
N ASN A 104 14.01 7.67 2.49
CA ASN A 104 14.69 8.22 3.65
C ASN A 104 16.18 8.41 3.33
N ASN A 105 16.62 9.66 3.31
CA ASN A 105 18.01 10.03 3.05
C ASN A 105 18.39 11.23 3.93
N GLN A 106 19.39 11.05 4.79
CA GLN A 106 19.84 12.06 5.74
C GLN A 106 20.20 13.41 5.09
N GLU A 107 20.68 13.40 3.85
CA GLU A 107 21.08 14.61 3.13
C GLU A 107 19.88 15.41 2.59
N THR A 108 18.76 14.75 2.31
CA THR A 108 17.60 15.35 1.61
C THR A 108 16.31 15.33 2.43
N ASN A 109 16.34 14.74 3.62
CA ASN A 109 15.17 14.62 4.48
C ASN A 109 14.65 16.01 4.90
N LYS A 110 13.33 16.20 4.78
CA LYS A 110 12.63 17.42 5.24
C LYS A 110 12.56 17.50 6.76
N TYR A 111 12.46 16.35 7.43
CA TYR A 111 12.41 16.26 8.89
C TYR A 111 13.65 15.54 9.43
N GLN A 112 13.91 15.64 10.73
CA GLN A 112 15.06 14.99 11.35
C GLN A 112 14.93 13.46 11.33
N GLY A 113 15.40 12.81 10.26
CA GLY A 113 15.36 11.35 10.10
C GLY A 113 14.12 10.81 9.38
N TRP A 114 13.31 11.68 8.76
CA TRP A 114 12.18 11.29 7.89
C TRP A 114 12.11 12.16 6.63
N PRO A 115 11.75 11.59 5.47
CA PRO A 115 11.54 12.33 4.24
C PRO A 115 10.24 13.15 4.28
N GLU A 116 10.02 13.98 3.26
CA GLU A 116 8.75 14.67 3.07
C GLU A 116 7.60 13.69 2.77
N ARG A 117 6.36 14.04 3.15
CA ARG A 117 5.18 13.25 2.81
C ARG A 117 5.00 13.17 1.29
N VAL A 118 4.50 12.03 0.82
CA VAL A 118 4.09 11.85 -0.57
C VAL A 118 2.57 11.91 -0.71
N GLU A 119 2.10 12.41 -1.84
CA GLU A 119 0.69 12.58 -2.15
C GLU A 119 0.42 12.11 -3.58
N ILE A 120 -0.76 11.50 -3.77
CA ILE A 120 -1.29 11.10 -5.07
C ILE A 120 -2.78 11.42 -5.08
N ASP A 121 -3.27 11.87 -6.22
CA ASP A 121 -4.69 12.09 -6.49
C ASP A 121 -5.02 11.64 -7.91
N GLY A 122 -6.30 11.40 -8.17
CA GLY A 122 -6.77 11.07 -9.51
C GLY A 122 -8.05 10.25 -9.52
N CYS A 123 -8.33 9.66 -10.69
CA CYS A 123 -9.59 8.99 -10.99
C CYS A 123 -9.36 7.52 -11.35
N ILE A 124 -10.03 6.60 -10.65
CA ILE A 124 -10.04 5.18 -10.98
C ILE A 124 -11.40 4.84 -11.59
N PRO A 125 -11.46 4.45 -12.88
CA PRO A 125 -12.71 3.99 -13.49
C PRO A 125 -13.24 2.76 -12.76
N LEU A 126 -14.52 2.77 -12.39
CA LEU A 126 -15.17 1.60 -11.77
C LEU A 126 -15.17 0.42 -12.75
N ARG A 127 -14.91 -0.79 -12.24
CA ARG A 127 -15.05 -2.01 -13.05
C ARG A 127 -16.52 -2.19 -13.42
N LYS A 128 -16.79 -2.41 -14.70
CA LYS A 128 -18.09 -2.91 -15.15
C LYS A 128 -18.30 -4.31 -14.56
N SER A 129 -19.41 -4.53 -13.87
CA SER A 129 -19.82 -5.86 -13.43
C SER A 129 -20.08 -6.72 -14.68
N GLY A 130 -19.17 -7.65 -15.01
CA GLY A 130 -19.39 -8.66 -16.07
C GLY A 130 -18.41 -8.69 -17.25
N GLY A 131 -17.11 -8.45 -17.04
CA GLY A 131 -16.09 -8.70 -18.06
C GLY A 131 -15.19 -9.87 -17.65
N ALA A 132 -15.46 -11.05 -18.25
CA ALA A 132 -14.50 -12.15 -18.33
C ALA A 132 -13.31 -11.75 -19.22
#